data_AF-A0A7Y7DF92-F1
#
_entry.id   AF-A0A7Y7DF92-F1
#
_cell.length_a   1.000
_cell.length_b   1.000
_cell.length_c   1.000
_cell.angle_alpha   90.00
_cell.angle_beta   90.00
_cell.angle_gamma   90.00
#
_symmetry.space_group_name_H-M   'P 1'
#
loop_
_entity.id
_entity.type
_entity.pdbx_description
1 polymer ?
#
loop_
_entity_poly.entity_id
_entity_poly.type
_entity_poly.pdbx_seq_one_letter_code
_entity_poly.pdbx_strand_id
1 'polypeptide(L)' 'MKFFYISSVPNQDNLFEIHERDCPNIPNAINRDYLGPFNNGSEALRTATRNKGNATLCASCCQGVTASIIFKDKVSN' A
#
# COMPACT_ATOMS: atom_id res chain seq x y z
N MET A 1 -3.94 13.36 -2.86
CA MET A 1 -2.61 12.91 -3.31
C MET A 1 -1.70 12.82 -2.10
N LYS A 2 -0.99 11.70 -1.94
CA LYS A 2 -0.09 11.44 -0.81
C LYS A 2 1.23 10.85 -1.31
N PHE A 3 2.28 10.98 -0.51
CA PHE A 3 3.61 10.46 -0.84
C PHE A 3 3.78 9.07 -0.22
N PHE A 4 4.11 8.09 -1.07
CA PHE A 4 4.29 6.71 -0.67
C PHE A 4 5.77 6.30 -0.76
N TYR A 5 6.15 5.45 0.19
CA TYR A 5 7.48 4.88 0.33
C TYR A 5 7.33 3.36 0.47
N ILE A 6 8.31 2.60 -0.02
CA ILE A 6 8.39 1.16 0.20
C ILE A 6 9.56 0.83 1.11
N SER A 7 9.36 -0.04 2.07
CA SER A 7 10.44 -0.57 2.90
C SER A 7 11.46 -1.30 2.01
N SER A 8 12.74 -1.06 2.24
CA SER A 8 13.82 -1.86 1.66
C SER A 8 14.06 -3.14 2.47
N VAL A 9 13.44 -3.26 3.65
CA VAL A 9 13.47 -4.43 4.52
C VAL A 9 12.10 -5.13 4.48
N PRO A 10 12.05 -6.43 4.17
CA PRO A 10 10.80 -7.16 4.17
C PRO A 10 10.28 -7.38 5.60
N ASN A 11 8.97 -7.53 5.73
CA ASN A 11 8.31 -7.88 6.99
C ASN A 11 8.49 -9.38 7.31
N GLN A 12 7.81 -9.85 8.37
CA GLN A 12 7.85 -11.26 8.81
C GLN A 12 7.37 -12.25 7.73
N ASP A 13 6.50 -11.81 6.82
CA ASP A 13 5.98 -12.60 5.69
C ASP A 13 6.85 -12.49 4.43
N ASN A 14 8.05 -11.91 4.55
CA ASN A 14 8.97 -11.66 3.44
C ASN A 14 8.40 -10.70 2.36
N LEU A 15 7.53 -9.78 2.77
CA LEU A 15 6.88 -8.78 1.91
C LEU A 15 7.40 -7.37 2.21
N PHE A 16 7.64 -6.57 1.18
CA PHE A 16 8.04 -5.17 1.31
C PHE A 16 6.81 -4.29 1.55
N GLU A 17 6.69 -3.73 2.74
CA GLU A 17 5.54 -2.90 3.11
C GLU A 17 5.63 -1.48 2.52
N ILE A 18 4.50 -0.98 2.04
CA ILE A 18 4.32 0.37 1.53
C ILE A 18 3.68 1.23 2.60
N HIS A 19 4.31 2.37 2.87
CA HIS A 19 3.90 3.32 3.87
C HIS A 19 3.65 4.71 3.28
N GLU A 20 2.69 5.43 3.85
CA GLU A 20 2.55 6.86 3.65
C GLU A 20 3.62 7.62 4.44
N ARG A 21 4.02 8.82 3.97
CA ARG A 21 5.00 9.69 4.65
C ARG A 21 4.75 9.88 6.15
N ASP A 22 3.47 10.03 6.50
CA ASP A 22 3.00 10.36 7.84
C ASP A 22 2.63 9.09 8.67
N CYS A 23 3.04 7.90 8.21
CA CYS A 23 2.81 6.65 8.94
C CYS A 23 3.71 6.57 10.19
N PRO A 24 3.16 6.23 11.38
CA PRO A 24 3.96 6.09 12.60
C PRO A 24 4.93 4.90 12.56
N ASN A 25 4.62 3.89 11.74
CA ASN A 25 5.43 2.68 11.58
C ASN A 25 6.33 2.74 10.33
N ILE A 26 6.50 3.91 9.71
CA ILE A 26 7.35 4.01 8.53
C ILE A 26 8.82 3.72 8.90
N PRO A 27 9.53 2.87 8.14
CA PRO A 27 10.95 2.65 8.35
C PRO A 27 11.77 3.94 8.22
N ASN A 28 12.99 3.90 8.75
CA ASN A 28 13.95 5.01 8.62
C ASN A 28 14.22 5.32 7.14
N ALA A 29 14.60 6.55 6.83
CA ALA A 29 14.90 7.03 5.48
C ALA A 29 15.93 6.18 4.73
N ILE A 30 16.84 5.51 5.45
CA ILE A 30 17.86 4.61 4.89
C ILE A 30 17.24 3.27 4.43
N ASN A 31 16.20 2.81 5.11
CA ASN A 31 15.56 1.51 4.88
C ASN A 31 14.25 1.66 4.10
N ARG A 32 14.11 2.73 3.31
CA ARG A 32 12.94 2.95 2.48
C ARG A 32 13.31 3.64 1.17
N ASP A 33 12.62 3.24 0.12
CA ASP A 33 12.70 3.85 -1.20
C ASP A 33 11.47 4.71 -1.45
N TYR A 34 11.66 5.86 -2.08
CA TYR A 34 10.55 6.71 -2.50
C TYR A 34 9.87 6.12 -3.73
N LEU A 35 8.55 5.90 -3.64
CA LEU A 35 7.78 5.28 -4.70
C LEU A 35 7.13 6.30 -5.63
N GLY A 36 6.70 7.43 -5.07
CA GLY A 36 6.05 8.50 -5.81
C GLY A 36 4.79 9.03 -5.11
N PRO A 37 4.18 10.08 -5.70
CA PRO A 37 2.88 10.57 -5.28
C PRO A 37 1.76 9.72 -5.89
N PHE A 38 0.84 9.22 -5.06
CA PHE A 38 -0.34 8.46 -5.51
C PHE A 38 -1.60 8.96 -4.82
N ASN A 39 -2.80 8.60 -5.32
CA ASN A 39 -4.04 8.98 -4.66
C ASN A 39 -4.37 8.06 -3.48
N ASN A 40 -3.97 6.80 -3.57
CA ASN A 40 -4.22 5.77 -2.56
C ASN A 40 -3.10 4.72 -2.55
N GLY A 41 -3.09 3.88 -1.50
CA GLY A 41 -2.12 2.79 -1.37
C GLY A 41 -2.22 1.79 -2.53
N SER A 42 -3.42 1.48 -3.02
CA SER A 42 -3.62 0.48 -4.10
C SER A 42 -2.88 0.85 -5.40
N GLU A 43 -2.82 2.13 -5.77
CA GLU A 43 -2.02 2.61 -6.89
C GLU A 43 -0.52 2.45 -6.65
N ALA A 44 -0.07 2.79 -5.44
CA ALA A 44 1.32 2.60 -5.02
C ALA A 44 1.70 1.10 -5.05
N LEU A 45 0.81 0.22 -4.57
CA LEU A 45 1.00 -1.24 -4.59
C LEU A 45 1.20 -1.77 -6.00
N ARG A 46 0.30 -1.41 -6.94
CA ARG A 46 0.41 -1.83 -8.35
C ARG A 46 1.76 -1.46 -8.95
N THR A 47 2.26 -0.27 -8.64
CA THR A 47 3.56 0.22 -9.12
C THR A 47 4.71 -0.53 -8.44
N ALA A 48 4.63 -0.75 -7.14
CA ALA A 48 5.62 -1.46 -6.35
C ALA A 48 5.75 -2.94 -6.75
N THR A 49 4.62 -3.64 -6.91
CA THR A 49 4.57 -5.04 -7.36
C THR A 49 5.18 -5.18 -8.76
N ARG A 50 5.00 -4.20 -9.65
CA ARG A 50 5.64 -4.21 -10.98
C ARG A 50 7.17 -4.09 -10.90
N ASN A 51 7.70 -3.36 -9.92
CA ASN A 51 9.15 -3.13 -9.78
C ASN A 51 9.87 -4.17 -8.92
N LYS A 52 9.31 -4.55 -7.75
CA LYS A 52 9.94 -5.42 -6.75
C LYS A 52 9.27 -6.80 -6.60
N GLY A 53 8.11 -7.03 -7.22
CA GLY A 53 7.35 -8.29 -7.15
C GLY A 53 6.63 -8.53 -5.82
N ASN A 54 7.34 -8.45 -4.69
CA ASN A 54 6.84 -8.84 -3.37
C ASN A 54 6.51 -7.61 -2.50
N ALA A 55 5.55 -6.78 -2.94
CA ALA A 55 5.13 -5.61 -2.17
C ALA A 55 3.77 -5.83 -1.51
N THR A 56 3.53 -5.20 -0.36
CA THR A 56 2.24 -5.20 0.34
C THR A 56 1.94 -3.82 0.94
N LEU A 57 0.70 -3.58 1.35
CA LEU A 57 0.27 -2.33 1.97
C LEU A 57 0.39 -2.40 3.50
N CYS A 58 0.96 -1.36 4.10
CA CYS A 58 0.96 -1.23 5.55
C CYS A 58 -0.48 -1.14 6.08
N ALA A 59 -0.84 -2.05 6.98
CA ALA A 59 -2.17 -2.07 7.59
C ALA A 59 -2.48 -0.77 8.37
N SER A 60 -1.49 -0.07 8.91
CA SER A 60 -1.74 1.11 9.74
C SER A 60 -2.05 2.39 8.95
N CYS A 61 -1.36 2.63 7.83
CA CYS A 61 -1.51 3.88 7.07
C CYS A 61 -2.20 3.70 5.71
N CYS A 62 -2.21 2.49 5.15
CA CYS A 62 -2.76 2.22 3.82
C CYS A 62 -4.14 1.55 3.87
N GLN A 63 -4.77 1.43 5.05
CA GLN A 63 -6.14 0.90 5.25
C GLN A 63 -7.27 1.82 4.73
N GLY A 64 -6.96 2.71 3.79
CA GLY A 64 -7.91 3.62 3.18
C GLY A 64 -8.74 2.97 2.07
N VAL A 65 -9.97 2.59 2.41
CA VAL A 65 -11.14 2.40 1.54
C VAL A 65 -11.10 1.23 0.55
N THR A 66 -11.06 -0.01 1.06
CA THR A 66 -11.84 -1.09 0.43
C THR A 66 -13.18 -1.21 1.16
N ALA A 67 -13.98 -0.14 1.12
CA ALA A 67 -15.42 -0.39 1.15
C ALA A 67 -15.73 -1.04 -0.20
N SER A 68 -15.59 -2.37 -0.25
CA SER A 68 -16.17 -3.16 -1.32
C SER A 68 -17.65 -2.80 -1.30
N ILE A 69 -18.05 -1.91 -2.20
CA ILE A 69 -19.45 -1.74 -2.58
C ILE A 69 -19.87 -3.08 -3.16
N ILE A 70 -20.35 -3.97 -2.29
CA ILE A 70 -21.04 -5.18 -2.70
C ILE A 70 -22.30 -4.70 -3.40
N PHE A 71 -22.26 -4.63 -4.72
CA PHE A 71 -23.46 -4.53 -5.53
C PHE A 71 -24.21 -5.83 -5.30
N LYS A 72 -25.24 -5.78 -4.45
CA LYS A 72 -26.21 -6.85 -4.30
C LYS A 72 -27.12 -6.77 -5.51
N ASP A 73 -26.81 -7.53 -6.56
CA ASP A 73 -27.70 -7.72 -7.69
C ASP A 73 -29.08 -8.11 -7.16
N LYS A 74 -30.09 -7.27 -7.43
CA LYS A 74 -31.48 -7.63 -7.23
C LYS A 74 -31.82 -8.68 -8.28
N VAL A 75 -31.86 -9.95 -7.87
CA VAL A 75 -32.63 -10.98 -8.58
C VAL A 75 -34.10 -10.58 -8.46
N SER A 76 -34.66 -10.04 -9.53
CA SER A 76 -36.11 -9.89 -9.71
C SER A 76 -36.65 -11.23 -10.19
N ASN A 77 -37.56 -11.80 -9.41
CA ASN A 77 -38.38 -12.96 -9.75
C ASN A 77 -39.65 -12.53 -10.49
#